data_AF-A0A2G5T524-F1
#
_entry.id   AF-A0A2G5T524-F1
#
_cell.length_a   1.000
_cell.length_b   1.000
_cell.length_c   1.000
_cell.angle_alpha   90.00
_cell.angle_beta   90.00
_cell.angle_gamma   90.00
#
_symmetry.space_group_name_H-M   'P 1'
#
loop_
_entity.id
_entity.type
_entity.pdbx_description
1 polymer ?
#
loop_
_entity_poly.entity_id
_entity_poly.type
_entity_poly.pdbx_seq_one_letter_code
_entity_poly.pdbx_strand_id
1 'polypeptide(L)'
;MVSTFGFVISFYLLVKFLTRKGRLSGFQKLCLVKTIPNIIVCSSFLLWVIPLSIIQPLEVSRLPNVVVGQVAGADECGYIYDPKFFTWTPEPYQCADFQLNVLLYSVFALAIISNSLNFITAMKLLFSNAFGLGMSQVDNARRRRRRVMMFIQSVVQDCLHMVDLINCTYICLLSSDLWFQFTFLTLSFVLIYALDGLVMLHFHPELQPKFMQPRQTSMVSKPMFTVVSIIN
;
A
#
# COMPACT_ATOMS: atom_id res chain seq x y z
N MET A 1 -3.10 11.16 14.44
CA MET A 1 -2.06 10.14 14.77
C MET A 1 -1.89 9.11 13.66
N VAL A 2 -2.96 8.43 13.23
CA VAL A 2 -2.89 7.40 12.15
C VAL A 2 -2.38 7.99 10.83
N SER A 3 -2.93 9.11 10.36
CA SER A 3 -2.49 9.76 9.12
C SER A 3 -1.02 10.21 9.18
N THR A 4 -0.57 10.73 10.33
CA THR A 4 0.84 11.10 10.55
C THR A 4 1.76 9.89 10.45
N PHE A 5 1.37 8.78 11.08
CA PHE A 5 2.11 7.53 11.04
C PHE A 5 2.17 6.94 9.62
N GLY A 6 1.03 6.88 8.91
CA GLY A 6 0.95 6.42 7.53
C GLY A 6 1.77 7.27 6.56
N PHE A 7 1.73 8.60 6.73
CA PHE A 7 2.56 9.53 5.96
C PHE A 7 4.06 9.27 6.19
N VAL A 8 4.50 9.20 7.45
CA VAL A 8 5.93 9.02 7.77
C VAL A 8 6.47 7.70 7.21
N ILE A 9 5.73 6.59 7.36
CA ILE A 9 6.16 5.29 6.83
C ILE A 9 6.22 5.32 5.30
N SER A 10 5.16 5.79 4.66
CA SER A 10 5.07 5.77 3.19
C SER A 10 6.09 6.71 2.56
N PHE A 11 6.32 7.88 3.17
CA PHE A 11 7.36 8.82 2.75
C PHE A 11 8.76 8.25 2.95
N TYR A 12 9.03 7.60 4.08
CA TYR A 12 10.29 6.90 4.32
C TYR A 12 10.56 5.84 3.25
N LEU A 13 9.55 5.01 2.94
CA LEU A 13 9.64 4.00 1.89
C LEU A 13 9.91 4.62 0.52
N LEU A 14 9.17 5.68 0.16
CA LEU A 14 9.36 6.42 -1.09
C LEU A 14 10.81 6.90 -1.23
N VAL A 15 11.32 7.62 -0.23
CA VAL A 15 12.71 8.12 -0.23
C VAL A 15 13.70 6.97 -0.33
N LYS A 16 13.49 5.86 0.40
CA LYS A 16 14.37 4.70 0.35
C LYS A 16 14.36 3.99 -1.00
N PHE A 17 13.21 3.87 -1.65
CA PHE A 17 13.12 3.31 -2.99
C PHE A 17 13.80 4.19 -4.03
N LEU A 18 13.62 5.52 -3.95
CA LEU A 18 14.21 6.49 -4.89
C LEU A 18 15.73 6.63 -4.72
N THR A 19 16.24 6.60 -3.48
CA THR A 19 17.67 6.77 -3.17
C THR A 19 18.48 5.48 -3.32
N ARG A 20 17.81 4.34 -3.60
CA ARG A 20 18.48 3.06 -3.74
C ARG A 20 19.32 3.02 -5.01
N LYS A 21 20.63 2.87 -4.86
CA LYS A 21 21.54 2.60 -5.98
C LYS A 21 21.31 1.19 -6.52
N GLY A 22 20.96 1.09 -7.80
CA GLY A 22 20.75 -0.17 -8.51
C GLY A 22 19.42 -0.23 -9.26
N ARG A 23 19.21 -1.29 -10.05
CA ARG A 23 17.99 -1.47 -10.82
C ARG A 23 16.87 -2.02 -9.93
N LEU A 24 15.79 -1.25 -9.76
CA LEU A 24 14.58 -1.69 -9.06
C LEU A 24 13.95 -2.88 -9.79
N SER A 25 13.56 -3.92 -9.04
CA SER A 25 12.76 -5.02 -9.59
C SER A 25 11.36 -4.52 -9.98
N GLY A 26 10.67 -5.22 -10.87
CA GLY A 26 9.29 -4.85 -11.25
C GLY A 26 8.35 -4.71 -10.04
N PHE A 27 8.50 -5.59 -9.05
CA PHE A 27 7.74 -5.54 -7.81
C PHE A 27 8.10 -4.33 -6.93
N GLN A 28 9.37 -3.95 -6.87
CA GLN A 28 9.80 -2.76 -6.13
C GLN A 28 9.31 -1.48 -6.80
N LYS A 29 9.25 -1.44 -8.14
CA LYS A 29 8.62 -0.34 -8.88
C LYS A 29 7.12 -0.25 -8.57
N LEU A 30 6.43 -1.39 -8.49
CA LEU A 30 5.02 -1.42 -8.11
C LEU A 30 4.83 -0.89 -6.68
N CYS A 31 5.64 -1.32 -5.71
CA CYS A 31 5.59 -0.79 -4.35
C CYS A 31 5.88 0.71 -4.29
N LEU A 32 6.89 1.19 -5.04
CA LEU A 32 7.18 2.62 -5.18
C LEU A 32 5.94 3.39 -5.66
N VAL A 33 5.29 2.91 -6.73
CA VAL A 33 4.07 3.56 -7.24
C VAL A 33 2.95 3.54 -6.20
N LYS A 34 2.78 2.45 -5.44
CA LYS A 34 1.80 2.36 -4.35
C LYS A 34 2.07 3.30 -3.17
N THR A 35 3.32 3.69 -2.90
CA THR A 35 3.59 4.67 -1.83
C THR A 35 3.05 6.07 -2.14
N ILE A 36 2.85 6.41 -3.42
CA ILE A 36 2.34 7.71 -3.86
C ILE A 36 0.90 7.97 -3.37
N PRO A 37 -0.10 7.11 -3.67
CA PRO A 37 -1.46 7.31 -3.18
C PRO A 37 -1.53 7.28 -1.64
N ASN A 38 -0.72 6.44 -0.97
CA ASN A 38 -0.70 6.42 0.50
C ASN A 38 -0.25 7.76 1.10
N ILE A 39 0.79 8.37 0.53
CA ILE A 39 1.28 9.70 0.94
C ILE A 39 0.21 10.76 0.66
N ILE A 40 -0.38 10.72 -0.54
CA ILE A 40 -1.40 11.68 -0.96
C ILE A 40 -2.59 11.64 0.00
N VAL A 41 -3.19 10.47 0.21
CA VAL A 41 -4.34 10.31 1.11
C VAL A 41 -3.98 10.76 2.52
N CYS A 42 -2.86 10.30 3.08
CA CYS A 42 -2.46 10.71 4.42
C CYS A 42 -2.23 12.23 4.53
N SER A 43 -1.68 12.87 3.49
CA SER A 43 -1.47 14.32 3.43
C SER A 43 -2.79 15.08 3.33
N SER A 44 -3.72 14.63 2.49
CA SER A 44 -5.06 15.21 2.35
C SER A 44 -5.80 15.19 3.69
N PHE A 45 -5.73 14.09 4.44
CA PHE A 45 -6.34 14.05 5.77
C PHE A 45 -5.65 14.98 6.78
N LEU A 46 -4.32 15.05 6.77
CA LEU A 46 -3.55 15.90 7.71
C LEU A 46 -3.73 17.40 7.46
N LEU A 47 -3.71 17.81 6.19
CA LEU A 47 -3.63 19.22 5.80
C LEU A 47 -4.98 19.82 5.40
N TRP A 48 -5.98 18.98 5.08
CA TRP A 48 -7.28 19.43 4.61
C TRP A 48 -8.42 18.97 5.53
N VAL A 49 -8.63 17.65 5.64
CA VAL A 49 -9.78 17.09 6.36
C VAL A 49 -9.75 17.48 7.84
N ILE A 50 -8.66 17.16 8.56
CA ILE A 50 -8.57 17.43 10.01
C ILE A 50 -8.71 18.93 10.34
N PRO A 51 -8.00 19.86 9.68
CA PRO A 51 -8.19 21.29 9.92
C PRO A 51 -9.63 21.76 9.68
N LEU A 52 -10.26 21.32 8.59
CA LEU A 52 -11.64 21.68 8.27
C LEU A 52 -12.63 21.10 9.28
N SER A 53 -12.39 19.88 9.77
CA SER A 53 -13.21 19.26 10.83
C SER A 53 -13.11 20.01 12.15
N ILE A 54 -11.96 20.61 12.47
CA ILE A 54 -11.76 21.37 13.73
C ILE A 54 -12.36 22.77 13.63
N ILE A 55 -12.14 23.46 12.50
CA ILE A 55 -12.57 24.85 12.32
C ILE A 55 -14.07 24.93 11.99
N GLN A 56 -14.62 23.90 11.32
CA GLN A 56 -16.01 23.83 10.87
C GLN A 56 -16.51 25.12 10.20
N PRO A 57 -15.80 25.64 9.18
CA PRO A 57 -16.20 26.87 8.51
C PRO A 57 -17.57 26.69 7.83
N LEU A 58 -18.37 27.76 7.82
CA LEU A 58 -19.71 27.73 7.22
C LEU A 58 -19.67 27.51 5.70
N GLU A 59 -18.60 27.98 5.05
CA GLU A 59 -18.31 27.83 3.63
C GLU A 59 -16.83 27.46 3.42
N VAL A 60 -16.58 26.46 2.57
CA VAL A 60 -15.22 26.05 2.15
C VAL A 60 -15.05 26.41 0.68
N SER A 61 -13.92 27.00 0.32
CA SER A 61 -13.61 27.33 -1.09
C SER A 61 -13.67 26.08 -1.97
N ARG A 62 -14.50 26.12 -3.01
CA ARG A 62 -14.81 24.96 -3.86
C ARG A 62 -13.58 24.40 -4.60
N LEU A 63 -12.78 25.25 -5.22
CA LEU A 63 -11.64 24.84 -6.04
C LEU A 63 -10.63 23.96 -5.28
N PRO A 64 -10.06 24.40 -4.14
CA PRO A 64 -9.13 23.55 -3.40
C PRO A 64 -9.79 22.30 -2.83
N ASN A 65 -11.09 22.34 -2.48
CA ASN A 65 -11.79 21.18 -1.94
C ASN A 65 -11.94 20.07 -2.99
N VAL A 66 -12.35 20.43 -4.22
CA VAL A 66 -12.44 19.50 -5.35
C VAL A 66 -11.05 18.97 -5.71
N VAL A 67 -10.02 19.83 -5.77
CA VAL A 67 -8.65 19.38 -6.08
C VAL A 67 -8.15 18.36 -5.06
N VAL A 68 -8.37 18.60 -3.76
CA VAL A 68 -7.96 17.65 -2.72
C VAL A 68 -8.77 16.36 -2.83
N GLY A 69 -10.08 16.43 -3.10
CA GLY A 69 -10.92 15.26 -3.31
C GLY A 69 -10.44 14.40 -4.48
N GLN A 70 -10.17 15.03 -5.63
CA GLN A 70 -9.69 14.34 -6.83
C GLN A 70 -8.35 13.66 -6.60
N VAL A 71 -7.40 14.40 -6.04
CA VAL A 71 -6.06 13.89 -5.77
C VAL A 71 -6.08 12.78 -4.71
N ALA A 72 -6.98 12.85 -3.72
CA ALA A 72 -7.15 11.81 -2.69
C ALA A 72 -7.87 10.53 -3.17
N GLY A 73 -8.33 10.47 -4.43
CA GLY A 73 -8.91 9.25 -5.01
C GLY A 73 -10.30 9.40 -5.65
N ALA A 74 -10.80 10.62 -5.84
CA ALA A 74 -12.05 10.86 -6.58
C ALA A 74 -11.78 11.20 -8.06
N ASP A 75 -11.53 10.22 -8.91
CA ASP A 75 -11.34 10.48 -10.35
C ASP A 75 -12.64 10.96 -11.03
N GLU A 76 -12.51 11.96 -11.91
CA GLU A 76 -13.51 12.52 -12.86
C GLU A 76 -14.83 13.13 -12.33
N CYS A 77 -15.29 12.80 -11.13
CA CYS A 77 -16.47 13.39 -10.51
C CYS A 77 -16.08 14.06 -9.21
N GLY A 78 -16.26 15.38 -9.10
CA GLY A 78 -15.86 16.13 -7.92
C GLY A 78 -16.53 15.57 -6.65
N TYR A 79 -15.73 15.05 -5.73
CA TYR A 79 -16.15 14.85 -4.34
C TYR A 79 -15.68 16.06 -3.54
N ILE A 80 -16.60 16.64 -2.77
CA ILE A 80 -16.33 17.80 -1.94
C ILE A 80 -16.40 17.35 -0.49
N TYR A 81 -15.41 17.72 0.32
CA TYR A 81 -15.47 17.48 1.75
C TYR A 81 -16.45 18.46 2.39
N ASP A 82 -17.53 17.94 2.97
CA ASP A 82 -18.50 18.73 3.72
C ASP A 82 -18.15 18.73 5.22
N PRO A 83 -17.70 19.86 5.80
CA PRO A 83 -17.32 19.94 7.21
C PRO A 83 -18.51 19.88 8.18
N LYS A 84 -19.77 20.00 7.70
CA LYS A 84 -20.98 19.87 8.54
C LYS A 84 -21.34 18.41 8.77
N PHE A 85 -21.18 17.58 7.75
CA PHE A 85 -21.45 16.14 7.81
C PHE A 85 -20.18 15.29 7.92
N PHE A 86 -19.02 15.95 7.96
CA PHE A 86 -17.69 15.37 7.98
C PHE A 86 -17.44 14.32 6.89
N THR A 87 -18.14 14.38 5.77
CA THR A 87 -18.07 13.34 4.75
C THR A 87 -17.72 13.92 3.40
N TRP A 88 -17.12 13.09 2.56
CA TRP A 88 -16.94 13.40 1.16
C TRP A 88 -18.27 13.18 0.46
N THR A 89 -18.94 14.26 0.09
CA THR A 89 -20.19 14.19 -0.65
C THR A 89 -19.90 14.21 -2.14
N PRO A 90 -20.51 13.31 -2.92
CA PRO A 90 -20.48 13.45 -4.36
C PRO A 90 -21.23 14.71 -4.77
N GLU A 91 -20.68 15.46 -5.72
CA GLU A 91 -21.50 16.45 -6.40
C GLU A 91 -22.68 15.75 -7.13
N PRO A 92 -23.84 16.42 -7.31
CA PRO A 92 -25.09 15.83 -7.81
C PRO A 92 -25.05 15.36 -9.28
N TYR A 93 -23.87 15.08 -9.82
CA TYR A 93 -23.68 14.54 -11.16
C TYR A 93 -23.91 13.02 -11.15
N GLN A 94 -24.56 12.50 -12.20
CA GLN A 94 -24.85 11.06 -12.38
C GLN A 94 -23.60 10.16 -12.35
N CYS A 95 -22.41 10.74 -12.50
CA CYS A 95 -21.17 10.03 -12.60
C CYS A 95 -20.65 9.51 -11.24
N ALA A 96 -21.09 10.07 -10.11
CA ALA A 96 -20.66 9.63 -8.79
C ALA A 96 -21.17 8.23 -8.38
N ASP A 97 -22.41 7.88 -8.74
CA ASP A 97 -23.01 6.57 -8.43
C ASP A 97 -22.42 5.44 -9.30
N PHE A 98 -22.11 5.76 -10.56
CA PHE A 98 -21.39 4.87 -11.46
C PHE A 98 -19.97 4.56 -10.92
N GLN A 99 -19.30 5.55 -10.35
CA GLN A 99 -17.92 5.44 -9.91
C GLN A 99 -17.73 4.50 -8.72
N LEU A 100 -18.63 4.51 -7.72
CA LEU A 100 -18.53 3.60 -6.57
C LEU A 100 -18.69 2.14 -7.00
N ASN A 101 -19.63 1.85 -7.90
CA ASN A 101 -19.83 0.52 -8.45
C ASN A 101 -18.63 0.06 -9.28
N VAL A 102 -18.09 0.92 -10.15
CA VAL A 102 -16.89 0.62 -10.94
C VAL A 102 -15.68 0.39 -10.02
N LEU A 103 -15.51 1.19 -8.97
CA LEU A 103 -14.44 1.01 -7.98
C LEU A 103 -14.56 -0.35 -7.28
N LEU A 104 -15.77 -0.71 -6.83
CA LEU A 104 -16.04 -2.00 -6.19
C LEU A 104 -15.69 -3.16 -7.13
N TYR A 105 -16.25 -3.19 -8.34
CA TYR A 105 -16.00 -4.27 -9.29
C TYR A 105 -14.53 -4.35 -9.71
N SER A 106 -13.87 -3.21 -9.89
CA SER A 106 -12.44 -3.17 -10.26
C SER A 106 -11.54 -3.67 -9.13
N VAL A 107 -11.80 -3.31 -7.86
CA VAL A 107 -11.03 -3.83 -6.71
C VAL A 107 -11.16 -5.35 -6.61
N PHE A 108 -12.38 -5.89 -6.70
CA PHE A 108 -12.59 -7.34 -6.68
C PHE A 108 -11.93 -8.03 -7.89
N ALA A 109 -12.07 -7.50 -9.10
CA ALA A 109 -11.46 -8.07 -10.29
C ALA A 109 -9.92 -8.06 -10.21
N LEU A 110 -9.32 -6.95 -9.77
CA LEU A 110 -7.87 -6.83 -9.59
C LEU A 110 -7.35 -7.80 -8.52
N ALA A 111 -8.07 -7.97 -7.41
CA ALA A 111 -7.72 -8.94 -6.38
C ALA A 111 -7.75 -10.38 -6.94
N ILE A 112 -8.79 -10.75 -7.69
CA ILE A 112 -8.90 -12.08 -8.31
C ILE A 112 -7.74 -12.31 -9.30
N ILE A 113 -7.47 -11.33 -10.18
CA ILE A 113 -6.41 -11.42 -11.18
C ILE A 113 -5.03 -11.50 -10.51
N SER A 114 -4.73 -10.63 -9.54
CA SER A 114 -3.46 -10.60 -8.81
C SER A 114 -3.20 -11.94 -8.11
N ASN A 115 -4.19 -12.44 -7.36
CA ASN A 115 -4.08 -13.70 -6.64
C ASN A 115 -3.92 -14.89 -7.61
N SER A 116 -4.61 -14.87 -8.75
CA SER A 116 -4.47 -15.90 -9.79
C SER A 116 -3.08 -15.88 -10.44
N LEU A 117 -2.56 -14.71 -10.81
CA LEU A 117 -1.21 -14.57 -11.39
C LEU A 117 -0.10 -14.97 -10.40
N ASN A 118 -0.28 -14.63 -9.13
CA ASN A 118 0.64 -15.04 -8.07
C ASN A 118 0.60 -16.57 -7.86
N PHE A 119 -0.57 -17.18 -7.89
CA PHE A 119 -0.74 -18.64 -7.83
C PHE A 119 -0.09 -19.34 -9.03
N ILE A 120 -0.32 -18.86 -10.26
CA ILE A 120 0.31 -19.38 -11.47
C ILE A 120 1.84 -19.28 -11.39
N THR A 121 2.36 -18.15 -10.88
CA THR A 121 3.80 -17.97 -10.67
C THR A 121 4.33 -18.99 -9.67
N ALA A 122 3.65 -19.22 -8.55
CA ALA A 122 4.01 -20.23 -7.58
C ALA A 122 4.03 -21.65 -8.19
N MET A 123 3.00 -22.01 -8.98
CA MET A 123 2.92 -23.30 -9.66
C MET A 123 4.02 -23.48 -10.70
N LYS A 124 4.24 -22.50 -11.58
CA LYS A 124 5.29 -22.55 -12.61
C LYS A 124 6.68 -22.77 -12.02
N LEU A 125 6.91 -22.28 -10.80
CA LEU A 125 8.16 -22.44 -10.07
C LEU A 125 8.31 -23.81 -9.39
N LEU A 126 7.22 -24.38 -8.89
CA LEU A 126 7.21 -25.78 -8.42
C LEU A 126 7.56 -26.72 -9.57
N PHE A 127 6.97 -26.49 -10.75
CA PHE A 127 7.25 -27.28 -11.95
C PHE A 127 8.63 -26.98 -12.57
N SER A 128 9.14 -25.75 -12.53
CA SER A 128 10.49 -25.45 -13.04
C SER A 128 11.60 -26.09 -12.20
N ASN A 129 11.37 -26.26 -10.90
CA ASN A 129 12.27 -27.03 -10.03
C ASN A 129 12.30 -28.52 -10.40
N ALA A 130 11.23 -29.06 -11.00
CA ALA A 130 11.18 -30.44 -11.48
C ALA A 130 11.98 -30.65 -12.80
N PHE A 131 12.27 -29.58 -13.55
CA PHE A 131 12.96 -29.63 -14.86
C PHE A 131 14.47 -29.31 -14.83
N GLY A 132 15.10 -29.27 -13.66
CA GLY A 132 16.55 -29.50 -13.54
C GLY A 132 17.52 -28.50 -14.18
N LEU A 133 17.15 -27.23 -14.39
CA LEU A 133 18.09 -26.19 -14.88
C LEU A 133 18.91 -25.56 -13.73
N GLY A 134 20.03 -26.21 -13.38
CA GLY A 134 21.33 -25.59 -13.09
C GLY A 134 21.44 -24.40 -12.12
N MET A 135 20.61 -24.28 -11.09
CA MET A 135 20.68 -23.17 -10.12
C MET A 135 20.86 -23.70 -8.69
N SER A 136 21.78 -23.09 -7.93
CA SER A 136 22.09 -23.46 -6.54
C SER A 136 20.80 -23.58 -5.71
N GLN A 137 20.61 -24.71 -5.02
CA GLN A 137 19.49 -24.98 -4.10
C GLN A 137 19.25 -23.82 -3.13
N VAL A 138 20.32 -23.18 -2.66
CA VAL A 138 20.28 -22.03 -1.74
C VAL A 138 19.72 -20.77 -2.42
N ASP A 139 20.10 -20.52 -3.67
CA ASP A 139 19.57 -19.38 -4.45
C ASP A 139 18.10 -19.60 -4.83
N ASN A 140 17.72 -20.83 -5.17
CA ASN A 140 16.33 -21.21 -5.44
C ASN A 140 15.45 -21.04 -4.20
N ALA A 141 15.93 -21.49 -3.03
CA ALA A 141 15.24 -21.32 -1.75
C ALA A 141 15.09 -19.84 -1.36
N ARG A 142 16.14 -19.03 -1.52
CA ARG A 142 16.12 -17.57 -1.23
C ARG A 142 15.15 -16.82 -2.15
N ARG A 143 15.16 -17.14 -3.44
CA ARG A 143 14.21 -16.56 -4.43
C ARG A 143 12.78 -17.00 -4.14
N ARG A 144 12.56 -18.26 -3.76
CA ARG A 144 11.23 -18.78 -3.36
C ARG A 144 10.68 -18.05 -2.14
N ARG A 145 11.49 -17.88 -1.09
CA ARG A 145 11.10 -17.12 0.11
C ARG A 145 10.70 -15.70 -0.22
N ARG A 146 11.46 -15.00 -1.08
CA ARG A 146 11.10 -13.65 -1.55
C ARG A 146 9.77 -13.62 -2.30
N ARG A 147 9.50 -14.59 -3.17
CA ARG A 147 8.23 -14.65 -3.91
C ARG A 147 7.04 -14.96 -3.02
N VAL A 148 7.20 -15.86 -2.05
CA VAL A 148 6.16 -16.13 -1.05
C VAL A 148 5.87 -14.89 -0.21
N MET A 149 6.90 -14.15 0.21
CA MET A 149 6.73 -12.88 0.93
C MET A 149 5.97 -11.84 0.09
N MET A 150 6.30 -11.69 -1.20
CA MET A 150 5.59 -10.78 -2.11
C MET A 150 4.13 -11.21 -2.36
N PHE A 151 3.85 -12.51 -2.38
CA PHE A 151 2.49 -13.05 -2.48
C PHE A 151 1.68 -12.73 -1.22
N ILE A 152 2.23 -13.02 -0.03
CA ILE A 152 1.56 -12.73 1.24
C ILE A 152 1.29 -11.23 1.37
N GLN A 153 2.24 -10.38 0.98
CA GLN A 153 2.02 -8.94 0.91
C GLN A 153 0.80 -8.59 0.05
N SER A 154 0.68 -9.12 -1.17
CA SER A 154 -0.48 -8.83 -2.03
C SER A 154 -1.80 -9.30 -1.39
N VAL A 155 -1.82 -10.52 -0.84
CA VAL A 155 -3.04 -11.07 -0.21
C VAL A 155 -3.48 -10.22 0.97
N VAL A 156 -2.54 -9.85 1.85
CA VAL A 156 -2.84 -9.01 3.02
C VAL A 156 -3.36 -7.64 2.58
N GLN A 157 -2.77 -7.03 1.55
CA GLN A 157 -3.22 -5.75 1.01
C GLN A 157 -4.64 -5.85 0.44
N ASP A 158 -4.93 -6.87 -0.38
CA ASP A 158 -6.26 -7.07 -0.96
C ASP A 158 -7.33 -7.29 0.12
N CYS A 159 -7.02 -8.08 1.16
CA CYS A 159 -7.91 -8.29 2.30
C CYS A 159 -8.15 -7.00 3.10
N LEU A 160 -7.13 -6.15 3.28
CA LEU A 160 -7.29 -4.86 3.97
C LEU A 160 -8.27 -3.94 3.23
N HIS A 161 -8.16 -3.85 1.91
CA HIS A 161 -9.08 -3.05 1.09
C HIS A 161 -10.52 -3.62 1.09
N MET A 162 -10.66 -4.95 1.11
CA MET A 162 -11.98 -5.58 1.22
C MET A 162 -12.66 -5.28 2.56
N VAL A 163 -11.89 -5.28 3.65
CA VAL A 163 -12.41 -4.91 4.98
C VAL A 163 -12.92 -3.47 5.00
N ASP A 164 -12.23 -2.54 4.32
CA ASP A 164 -12.73 -1.15 4.20
C ASP A 164 -14.08 -1.08 3.54
N LEU A 165 -14.23 -1.80 2.43
CA LEU A 165 -15.42 -1.75 1.61
C LEU A 165 -16.64 -2.28 2.40
N ILE A 166 -16.41 -3.35 3.17
CA ILE A 166 -17.41 -3.90 4.09
C ILE A 166 -17.71 -2.87 5.19
N ASN A 167 -16.70 -2.27 5.81
CA ASN A 167 -16.89 -1.25 6.83
C ASN A 167 -17.72 -0.05 6.31
N CYS A 168 -17.39 0.46 5.12
CA CYS A 168 -18.14 1.54 4.48
C CYS A 168 -19.60 1.16 4.19
N THR A 169 -19.87 -0.11 3.91
CA THR A 169 -21.24 -0.61 3.62
C THR A 169 -22.07 -0.78 4.89
N TYR A 170 -21.50 -1.32 5.97
CA TYR A 170 -22.27 -1.69 7.17
C TYR A 170 -22.28 -0.63 8.26
N ILE A 171 -21.29 0.26 8.34
CA ILE A 171 -21.22 1.26 9.42
C ILE A 171 -22.36 2.27 9.34
N CYS A 172 -22.82 2.62 8.13
CA CYS A 172 -24.00 3.46 7.94
C CYS A 172 -25.31 2.78 8.40
N LEU A 173 -25.34 1.44 8.46
CA LEU A 173 -26.50 0.67 8.93
C LEU A 173 -26.49 0.49 10.46
N LEU A 174 -25.32 0.58 11.10
CA LEU A 174 -25.16 0.34 12.53
C LEU A 174 -25.57 1.55 13.38
N SER A 175 -25.32 2.76 12.88
CA SER A 175 -25.70 4.00 13.56
C SER A 175 -25.91 5.11 12.55
N SER A 176 -26.97 5.91 12.74
CA SER A 176 -27.24 7.13 11.97
C SER A 176 -26.51 8.36 12.52
N ASP A 177 -25.76 8.22 13.61
CA ASP A 177 -24.99 9.32 14.19
C ASP A 177 -23.82 9.72 13.29
N LEU A 178 -23.79 11.00 12.89
CA LEU A 178 -22.81 11.55 11.95
C LEU A 178 -21.37 11.43 12.47
N TRP A 179 -21.16 11.68 13.77
CA TRP A 179 -19.83 11.59 14.37
C TRP A 179 -19.36 10.15 14.48
N PHE A 180 -20.28 9.22 14.75
CA PHE A 180 -20.00 7.79 14.69
C PHE A 180 -19.58 7.36 13.28
N GLN A 181 -20.40 7.65 12.27
CA GLN A 181 -20.10 7.28 10.88
C GLN A 181 -18.79 7.89 10.41
N PHE A 182 -18.59 9.19 10.63
CA PHE A 182 -17.37 9.88 10.24
C PHE A 182 -16.14 9.27 10.90
N THR A 183 -16.17 9.10 12.22
CA THR A 183 -15.00 8.62 12.97
C THR A 183 -14.60 7.25 12.48
N PHE A 184 -15.55 6.32 12.33
CA PHE A 184 -15.21 4.97 11.93
C PHE A 184 -14.88 4.80 10.44
N LEU A 185 -15.60 5.46 9.51
CA LEU A 185 -15.23 5.43 8.08
C LEU A 185 -13.87 6.08 7.85
N THR A 186 -13.65 7.27 8.43
CA THR A 186 -12.38 8.00 8.27
C THR A 186 -11.22 7.25 8.90
N LEU A 187 -11.43 6.70 10.11
CA LEU A 187 -10.42 5.91 10.78
C LEU A 187 -10.11 4.63 9.99
N SER A 188 -11.13 3.93 9.50
CA SER A 188 -10.98 2.72 8.66
C SER A 188 -10.16 3.05 7.40
N PHE A 189 -10.60 4.05 6.63
CA PHE A 189 -9.97 4.46 5.38
C PHE A 189 -8.50 4.82 5.57
N VAL A 190 -8.21 5.78 6.47
CA VAL A 190 -6.83 6.23 6.73
C VAL A 190 -5.96 5.11 7.31
N LEU A 191 -6.53 4.23 8.15
CA LEU A 191 -5.82 3.10 8.72
C LEU A 191 -5.34 2.13 7.65
N ILE A 192 -6.11 1.92 6.58
CA ILE A 192 -5.70 1.01 5.51
C ILE A 192 -4.49 1.53 4.74
N TYR A 193 -4.44 2.81 4.38
CA TYR A 193 -3.26 3.38 3.74
C TYR A 193 -2.03 3.34 4.66
N ALA A 194 -2.23 3.49 5.98
CA ALA A 194 -1.16 3.33 6.96
C ALA A 194 -0.68 1.88 7.07
N LEU A 195 -1.61 0.92 7.10
CA LEU A 195 -1.31 -0.52 7.14
C LEU A 195 -0.68 -1.00 5.84
N ASP A 196 -1.09 -0.48 4.69
CA ASP A 196 -0.52 -0.81 3.38
C ASP A 196 0.98 -0.46 3.33
N GLY A 197 1.35 0.74 3.79
CA GLY A 197 2.74 1.14 3.97
C GLY A 197 3.49 0.27 4.98
N LEU A 198 2.86 -0.09 6.10
CA LEU A 198 3.48 -0.95 7.11
C LEU A 198 3.74 -2.37 6.57
N VAL A 199 2.80 -2.93 5.81
CA VAL A 199 2.94 -4.24 5.16
C VAL A 199 4.11 -4.20 4.18
N MET A 200 4.26 -3.15 3.37
CA MET A 200 5.43 -3.00 2.50
C MET A 200 6.75 -2.97 3.29
N LEU A 201 6.80 -2.23 4.41
CA LEU A 201 7.99 -2.17 5.26
C LEU A 201 8.34 -3.53 5.89
N HIS A 202 7.32 -4.32 6.25
CA HIS A 202 7.51 -5.66 6.82
C HIS A 202 8.11 -6.64 5.80
N PHE A 203 7.55 -6.69 4.59
CA PHE A 203 7.94 -7.67 3.57
C PHE A 203 9.20 -7.27 2.77
N HIS A 204 9.69 -6.04 2.94
CA HIS A 204 10.95 -5.56 2.37
C HIS A 204 12.04 -5.29 3.42
N PRO A 205 12.69 -6.33 3.95
CA PRO A 205 13.72 -6.19 4.99
C PRO A 205 14.90 -5.32 4.56
N GLU A 206 15.20 -5.24 3.26
CA GLU A 206 16.24 -4.35 2.75
C GLU A 206 15.93 -2.84 2.88
N LEU A 207 14.67 -2.48 3.12
CA LEU A 207 14.24 -1.10 3.35
C LEU A 207 14.08 -0.79 4.85
N GLN A 208 14.08 -1.81 5.71
CA GLN A 208 13.93 -1.63 7.14
C GLN A 208 15.04 -0.76 7.72
N PRO A 209 14.71 0.16 8.63
CA PRO A 209 15.71 0.95 9.32
C PRO A 209 16.62 0.03 10.16
N LYS A 210 17.87 0.46 10.38
CA LYS A 210 18.93 -0.38 11.00
C LYS A 210 18.54 -0.96 12.37
N PHE A 211 17.63 -0.32 13.10
CA PHE A 211 17.14 -0.81 14.39
C PHE A 211 16.13 -1.97 14.28
N MET A 212 15.43 -2.12 13.15
CA MET A 212 14.47 -3.22 12.90
C MET A 212 15.10 -4.40 12.17
N GLN A 213 16.30 -4.22 11.60
CA GLN A 213 16.99 -5.31 10.93
C GLN A 213 17.38 -6.36 11.98
N PRO A 214 17.03 -7.64 11.76
CA PRO A 214 17.56 -8.72 12.58
C PRO A 214 19.09 -8.59 12.59
N ARG A 215 19.72 -8.58 13.77
CA ARG A 215 21.19 -8.62 13.88
C ARG A 215 21.69 -9.79 13.03
N GLN A 216 22.18 -9.51 11.82
CA GLN A 216 22.97 -10.47 11.07
C GLN A 216 24.28 -10.60 11.84
N THR A 217 24.34 -11.60 12.72
CA THR A 217 25.62 -12.13 13.21
C THR A 217 26.45 -12.43 11.98
N SER A 218 27.47 -11.61 11.79
CA SER A 218 28.35 -11.62 10.63
C SER A 218 29.21 -12.88 10.71
N MET A 219 28.75 -14.01 10.16
CA MET A 219 29.68 -15.04 9.72
C MET A 219 30.28 -14.57 8.39
N VAL A 220 31.27 -13.68 8.50
CA VAL A 220 32.22 -13.41 7.44
C VAL A 220 32.98 -14.71 7.22
N SER A 221 32.60 -15.49 6.20
CA SER A 221 33.52 -16.50 5.67
C SER A 221 34.68 -15.72 5.07
N LYS A 222 35.84 -15.79 5.71
CA LYS A 222 37.10 -15.27 5.16
C LYS A 222 37.24 -15.82 3.73
N PRO A 223 37.63 -15.00 2.74
CA PRO A 223 37.98 -15.53 1.42
C PRO A 223 39.15 -16.49 1.60
N MET A 224 38.92 -17.76 1.25
CA MET A 224 39.96 -18.75 1.04
C MET A 224 40.74 -18.30 -0.19
N PHE A 225 41.84 -17.56 0.04
CA PHE A 225 42.78 -17.26 -1.02
C PHE A 225 43.41 -18.57 -1.49
N THR A 226 42.99 -18.96 -2.69
CA THR A 226 43.64 -19.89 -3.60
C THR A 226 45.13 -19.56 -3.70
N VAL A 227 45.99 -20.35 -3.05
CA VAL A 227 47.41 -20.44 -3.42
C VAL A 227 47.51 -21.59 -4.40
N VAL A 228 47.33 -21.28 -5.69
CA VAL A 228 47.78 -22.14 -6.78
C VAL A 228 49.21 -21.73 -7.13
N SER A 229 50.10 -22.72 -7.03
CA SER A 229 51.41 -22.88 -7.66
C SER A 229 52.14 -21.65 -8.21
N ILE A 230 53.33 -21.40 -7.66
CA ILE A 230 54.47 -20.98 -8.47
C ILE A 230 55.50 -22.12 -8.39
N ILE A 231 55.64 -22.78 -9.54
CA ILE A 231 56.81 -23.57 -9.92
C ILE A 231 57.91 -22.56 -10.23
N ASN A 232 58.97 -22.54 -9.43
CA ASN A 232 60.38 -22.61 -9.88
C ASN A 232 61.31 -22.75 -8.68
#